data_AF-A0AAW6C8T8-F1
#
_entry.id   AF-A0AAW6C8T8-F1
#
_cell.length_a   1.000
_cell.length_b   1.000
_cell.length_c   1.000
_cell.angle_alpha   90.00
_cell.angle_beta   90.00
_cell.angle_gamma   90.00
#
_symmetry.space_group_name_H-M   'P 1'
#
loop_
_entity.id
_entity.type
_entity.pdbx_description
1 polymer ?
#
loop_
_entity_poly.entity_id
_entity_poly.type
_entity_poly.pdbx_seq_one_letter_code
_entity_poly.pdbx_strand_id
1 'polypeptide(L)'
;MFVVRDWTRNPSYTMVSNDVKDVRDIVIGITGDETIGDHVLLHLGHMIFGQFLVWGPLVIRCVPDEDAQSLYLKGENDADH
;
A
#
# COMPACT_ATOMS: atom_id res chain seq x y z
N MET A 1 -5.75 -3.93 -8.47
CA MET A 1 -4.80 -4.26 -7.39
C MET A 1 -4.53 -3.07 -6.47
N PHE A 2 -4.09 -3.32 -5.23
CA PHE A 2 -3.56 -2.31 -4.31
C PHE A 2 -2.04 -2.40 -4.21
N VAL A 3 -1.37 -1.25 -4.24
CA VAL A 3 0.07 -1.12 -3.99
C VAL A 3 0.25 -0.39 -2.67
N VAL A 4 0.85 -1.06 -1.69
CA VAL A 4 1.19 -0.49 -0.38
C VAL A 4 2.68 -0.15 -0.37
N ARG A 5 3.01 1.11 -0.12
CA ARG A 5 4.39 1.56 0.04
C ARG A 5 4.62 2.02 1.47
N ASP A 6 5.59 1.38 2.11
CA ASP A 6 6.05 1.63 3.48
C ASP A 6 7.33 2.47 3.45
N TRP A 7 7.22 3.71 3.90
CA TRP A 7 8.35 4.64 4.04
C TRP A 7 8.99 4.64 5.42
N THR A 8 8.60 3.73 6.32
CA THR A 8 9.28 3.58 7.62
C THR A 8 10.64 2.91 7.49
N ARG A 9 10.89 2.23 6.38
CA ARG A 9 12.13 1.51 6.07
C ARG A 9 12.96 2.26 5.02
N ASN A 10 14.29 2.10 5.10
CA ASN A 10 15.21 2.54 4.06
C ASN A 10 16.05 1.34 3.57
N PRO A 11 15.91 0.92 2.31
CA PRO A 11 15.01 1.47 1.30
C PRO A 11 13.54 1.25 1.60
N SER A 12 12.67 2.10 1.04
CA SER A 12 11.21 1.96 1.19
C SER A 12 10.77 0.59 0.68
N TYR A 13 9.83 -0.04 1.38
CA TYR A 13 9.35 -1.36 0.99
C TYR A 13 8.00 -1.26 0.29
N THR A 14 7.83 -2.01 -0.81
CA THR A 14 6.59 -2.02 -1.59
C THR A 14 5.98 -3.42 -1.59
N MET A 15 4.68 -3.50 -1.37
CA MET A 15 3.89 -4.74 -1.43
C MET A 15 2.69 -4.53 -2.33
N VAL A 16 2.22 -5.61 -2.94
CA VAL A 16 1.03 -5.60 -3.80
C VAL A 16 0.06 -6.69 -3.34
N SER A 17 -1.23 -6.35 -3.28
CA SER A 17 -2.29 -7.33 -3.05
C SER A 17 -3.59 -6.90 -3.73
N ASN A 18 -4.38 -7.86 -4.17
CA ASN A 18 -5.72 -7.64 -4.71
C ASN A 18 -6.83 -7.84 -3.66
N ASP A 19 -6.52 -8.39 -2.48
CA ASP A 19 -7.47 -8.55 -1.37
C ASP A 19 -7.33 -7.41 -0.37
N VAL A 20 -8.42 -6.71 -0.09
CA VAL A 20 -8.47 -5.61 0.88
C VAL A 20 -8.18 -6.07 2.31
N LYS A 21 -8.44 -7.34 2.65
CA LYS A 21 -8.13 -7.93 3.95
C LYS A 21 -6.62 -8.13 4.12
N ASP A 22 -5.95 -8.59 3.07
CA ASP A 22 -4.48 -8.70 3.09
C ASP A 22 -3.84 -7.32 3.21
N VAL A 23 -4.37 -6.31 2.51
CA VAL A 23 -3.88 -4.93 2.63
C VAL A 23 -4.06 -4.41 4.07
N ARG A 24 -5.20 -4.70 4.70
CA ARG A 24 -5.41 -4.40 6.13
C ARG A 24 -4.35 -5.06 7.00
N ASP A 25 -4.12 -6.35 6.83
CA ASP A 25 -3.18 -7.10 7.67
C ASP A 25 -1.73 -6.62 7.47
N ILE A 26 -1.36 -6.23 6.24
CA ILE A 26 -0.10 -5.55 5.93
C ILE A 26 0.02 -4.22 6.72
N VAL A 27 -1.03 -3.40 6.71
CA VAL A 27 -1.06 -2.11 7.42
C VAL A 27 -0.91 -2.32 8.92
N ILE A 28 -1.58 -3.31 9.49
CA ILE A 28 -1.42 -3.68 10.90
C ILE A 28 0.00 -4.16 11.17
N GLY A 29 0.58 -4.97 10.27
CA GLY A 29 1.97 -5.44 10.39
C GLY A 29 3.01 -4.31 10.36
N ILE A 30 2.73 -3.19 9.67
CA ILE A 30 3.63 -2.03 9.62
C ILE A 30 3.40 -1.09 10.81
N THR A 31 2.15 -0.81 11.15
CA THR A 31 1.81 0.20 12.16
C THR A 31 1.74 -0.35 13.59
N GLY A 32 1.51 -1.66 13.73
CA GLY A 32 1.21 -2.30 15.02
C GLY A 32 -0.17 -1.95 15.58
N ASP A 33 -1.07 -1.34 14.79
CA ASP A 33 -2.34 -0.80 15.26
C ASP A 33 -3.54 -1.32 14.44
N GLU A 34 -4.38 -2.12 15.10
CA GLU A 34 -5.60 -2.68 14.50
C GLU A 34 -6.61 -1.60 14.09
N THR A 35 -6.68 -0.49 14.83
CA THR A 35 -7.63 0.59 14.54
C THR A 35 -7.29 1.29 13.23
N ILE A 36 -6.00 1.44 12.93
CA ILE A 36 -5.53 1.96 11.63
C ILE A 36 -5.86 0.97 10.53
N GLY A 37 -5.62 -0.33 10.75
CA GLY A 37 -5.97 -1.39 9.80
C GLY A 37 -7.46 -1.38 9.43
N ASP A 38 -8.34 -1.30 10.43
CA ASP A 38 -9.79 -1.25 10.24
C ASP A 38 -10.23 0.02 9.52
N HIS A 39 -9.65 1.17 9.87
CA HIS A 39 -9.93 2.45 9.19
C HIS A 39 -9.52 2.40 7.72
N VAL A 40 -8.35 1.84 7.41
CA VAL A 40 -7.90 1.63 6.03
C VAL A 40 -8.86 0.71 5.30
N LEU A 41 -9.22 -0.45 5.87
CA LEU A 41 -10.13 -1.41 5.24
C LEU A 41 -11.43 -0.76 4.76
N LEU A 42 -12.03 0.08 5.61
CA LEU A 42 -13.24 0.84 5.25
C LEU A 42 -13.04 1.72 4.02
N HIS A 43 -11.89 2.38 3.90
CA HIS A 43 -11.59 3.22 2.74
C HIS A 43 -11.35 2.39 1.47
N LEU A 44 -10.60 1.29 1.58
CA LEU A 44 -10.25 0.45 0.41
C LEU A 44 -11.47 -0.08 -0.32
N GLY A 45 -12.54 -0.44 0.41
CA GLY A 45 -13.78 -0.93 -0.17
C GLY A 45 -14.52 0.07 -1.07
N HIS A 46 -14.14 1.36 -0.99
CA HIS A 46 -14.73 2.45 -1.78
C HIS A 46 -13.76 3.06 -2.79
N MET A 47 -12.51 2.61 -2.83
CA MET A 47 -11.51 3.16 -3.74
C MET A 47 -11.72 2.67 -5.18
N ILE A 48 -11.62 3.60 -6.12
CA ILE A 48 -11.55 3.31 -7.56
C ILE A 48 -10.12 3.48 -8.09
N PHE A 49 -9.84 2.94 -9.27
CA PHE A 49 -8.52 3.04 -9.89
C PHE A 49 -8.05 4.50 -10.04
N GLY A 50 -6.77 4.73 -9.74
CA GLY A 50 -6.14 6.05 -9.73
C GLY A 50 -6.21 6.76 -8.37
N GLN A 51 -7.03 6.29 -7.43
CA GLN A 51 -7.07 6.86 -6.08
C GLN A 51 -5.94 6.34 -5.19
N PHE A 52 -5.58 7.15 -4.19
CA PHE A 52 -4.60 6.79 -3.19
C PHE A 52 -5.05 7.25 -1.79
N LEU A 53 -4.62 6.50 -0.78
CA LEU A 53 -4.74 6.82 0.63
C LEU A 53 -3.34 7.04 1.20
N VAL A 54 -3.17 8.11 1.98
CA VAL A 54 -1.92 8.38 2.70
C VAL A 54 -2.21 8.34 4.19
N TRP A 55 -1.40 7.60 4.93
CA TRP A 55 -1.45 7.55 6.38
C TRP A 55 -0.03 7.62 6.97
N GLY A 56 0.39 8.83 7.35
CA GLY A 56 1.76 9.06 7.81
C GLY A 56 2.78 8.61 6.75
N PRO A 57 3.70 7.67 7.07
CA PRO A 57 4.68 7.12 6.13
C PRO A 57 4.11 6.03 5.20
N LEU A 58 2.81 5.74 5.25
CA LEU A 58 2.17 4.73 4.38
C LEU A 58 1.44 5.38 3.21
N VAL A 59 1.62 4.82 2.03
CA VAL A 59 0.86 5.18 0.83
C VAL A 59 0.24 3.93 0.22
N ILE A 60 -1.07 3.92 0.05
CA ILE A 60 -1.81 2.83 -0.58
C ILE A 60 -2.45 3.35 -1.86
N ARG A 61 -2.19 2.71 -3.00
CA ARG A 61 -2.73 3.10 -4.32
C ARG A 61 -3.63 2.01 -4.85
N CYS A 62 -4.83 2.37 -5.32
CA CYS A 62 -5.69 1.48 -6.07
C CYS A 62 -5.39 1.67 -7.56
N VAL A 63 -4.89 0.63 -8.22
CA VAL A 63 -4.40 0.69 -9.60
C VAL A 63 -4.88 -0.51 -10.42
N PRO A 64 -4.97 -0.39 -11.75
CA PRO A 64 -5.07 -1.54 -12.63
C PRO A 64 -3.91 -2.52 -12.42
N ASP A 65 -4.14 -3.81 -12.72
CA ASP A 65 -3.15 -4.86 -12.48
C ASP A 65 -1.88 -4.66 -13.34
N GLU A 66 -2.03 -4.12 -14.55
CA GLU A 66 -0.93 -3.75 -15.46
C GLU A 66 0.00 -2.66 -14.88
N ASP A 67 -0.55 -1.73 -14.11
CA ASP A 67 0.19 -0.64 -13.48
C ASP A 67 0.88 -1.08 -12.19
N ALA A 68 0.31 -2.08 -11.49
CA ALA A 68 0.83 -2.55 -10.21
C ALA A 68 2.26 -3.11 -10.32
N GLN A 69 2.56 -3.83 -11.40
CA GLN A 69 3.90 -4.38 -11.65
C GLN A 69 4.93 -3.27 -11.89
N SER A 70 4.57 -2.23 -12.65
CA SER A 70 5.45 -1.08 -12.88
C SER A 70 5.76 -0.33 -11.58
N LEU A 71 4.74 -0.15 -10.72
CA LEU A 71 4.89 0.54 -9.44
C LEU A 71 5.70 -0.27 -8.42
N TYR A 72 5.55 -1.60 -8.41
CA TYR A 72 6.36 -2.48 -7.59
C TYR A 72 7.85 -2.35 -7.96
N LEU A 73 8.18 -2.49 -9.25
CA LEU A 73 9.54 -2.38 -9.76
C LEU A 73 10.14 -0.99 -9.56
N LYS A 74 9.34 0.08 -9.70
CA LYS A 74 9.80 1.45 -9.43
C LYS A 74 10.11 1.67 -7.96
N GLY A 75 9.31 1.09 -7.05
CA GLY A 75 9.57 1.11 -5.62
C GLY A 75 10.89 0.44 -5.23
N GLU A 76 11.29 -0.62 -5.95
CA GLU A 76 12.60 -1.27 -5.77
C GLU A 76 13.77 -0.42 -6.29
N ASN A 77 13.59 0.33 -7.39
CA ASN A 77 14.68 1.13 -7.98
C ASN A 77 14.93 2.47 -7.27
N ASP A 78 13.93 3.03 -6.58
CA ASP A 78 14.12 4.24 -5.74
C ASP A 78 15.00 3.95 -4.49
N ALA A 79 15.35 2.68 -4.24
CA ALA A 79 16.24 2.23 -3.17
C ALA A 79 17.74 2.47 -3.44
N ASP A 80 18.10 2.73 -4.70
CA ASP A 80 19.46 2.62 -5.22
C ASP A 80 20.09 4.00 -5.55
N HIS A 81 19.63 5.09 -4.91
CA HIS A 81 20.20 6.44 -5.03
C HIS A 81 20.39 7.13 -3.68
#